data_AF-A0A0F9RFZ4-F1
#
_entry.id   AF-A0A0F9RFZ4-F1
#
_cell.length_a   1.000
_cell.length_b   1.000
_cell.length_c   1.000
_cell.angle_alpha   90.00
_cell.angle_beta   90.00
_cell.angle_gamma   90.00
#
_symmetry.space_group_name_H-M   'P 1'
#
loop_
_entity.id
_entity.type
_entity.pdbx_description
1 polymer ?
#
loop_
_entity_poly.entity_id
_entity_poly.type
_entity_poly.pdbx_seq_one_letter_code
_entity_poly.pdbx_strand_id
1 'polypeptide(L)'
;MSDATAILASIPSPLKDRMEETSELLLLSRPEVVKVAKKEKIKVDASASRDDIVRQLVAGRIKREFAAPKPKPKAKPKKGKKS
;
A
#
# COMPACT_ATOMS: atom_id res chain seq x y z
N MET A 1 -23.61 3.92 1.54
CA MET A 1 -23.02 3.52 0.23
C MET A 1 -21.95 4.50 -0.29
N SER A 2 -21.59 5.59 0.40
CA SER A 2 -20.73 6.64 -0.17
C SER A 2 -19.22 6.44 -0.02
N ASP A 3 -18.75 5.70 0.99
CA ASP A 3 -17.30 5.60 1.27
C ASP A 3 -16.52 4.69 0.33
N ALA A 4 -17.12 3.57 -0.10
CA ALA A 4 -16.50 2.62 -1.01
C ALA A 4 -16.15 3.30 -2.36
N THR A 5 -17.07 4.08 -2.90
CA THR A 5 -16.89 4.82 -4.16
C THR A 5 -15.81 5.90 -4.03
N ALA A 6 -15.74 6.58 -2.88
CA ALA A 6 -14.71 7.57 -2.61
C ALA A 6 -13.30 6.94 -2.52
N ILE A 7 -13.19 5.75 -1.94
CA ILE A 7 -11.93 4.99 -1.87
C ILE A 7 -11.47 4.58 -3.26
N LEU A 8 -12.37 4.03 -4.08
CA LEU A 8 -12.05 3.64 -5.45
C LEU A 8 -11.65 4.84 -6.29
N ALA A 9 -12.38 5.96 -6.19
CA ALA A 9 -12.07 7.19 -6.92
C ALA A 9 -10.73 7.83 -6.53
N SER A 10 -10.19 7.51 -5.36
CA SER A 10 -8.88 7.99 -4.91
C SER A 10 -7.68 7.25 -5.53
N ILE A 11 -7.93 6.16 -6.27
CA ILE A 11 -6.89 5.37 -6.91
C ILE A 11 -6.42 6.07 -8.21
N PRO A 12 -5.12 6.39 -8.35
CA PRO A 12 -4.60 7.07 -9.53
C PRO A 12 -4.64 6.17 -10.77
N SER A 13 -4.74 6.79 -11.95
CA SER A 13 -5.02 6.09 -13.23
C SER A 13 -4.08 4.92 -13.61
N PRO A 14 -2.77 4.90 -13.27
CA PRO A 14 -1.89 3.75 -13.52
C PRO A 14 -2.21 2.50 -12.69
N LEU A 15 -3.09 2.64 -11.68
CA LEU A 15 -3.50 1.57 -10.79
C LEU A 15 -4.98 1.21 -10.97
N LYS A 16 -5.58 1.58 -12.12
CA LYS A 16 -6.98 1.22 -12.42
C LYS A 16 -7.22 -0.28 -12.41
N ASP A 17 -6.26 -1.09 -12.82
CA ASP A 17 -6.36 -2.56 -12.73
C ASP A 17 -6.44 -3.05 -11.26
N ARG A 18 -5.96 -2.24 -10.31
CA ARG A 18 -6.10 -2.50 -8.87
C ARG A 18 -7.43 -1.99 -8.28
N MET A 19 -8.27 -1.29 -9.05
CA MET A 19 -9.62 -0.92 -8.59
C MET A 19 -10.44 -2.18 -8.31
N GLU A 20 -10.31 -3.20 -9.16
CA GLU A 20 -11.01 -4.47 -9.00
C GLU A 20 -10.56 -5.16 -7.69
N GLU A 21 -9.25 -5.28 -7.46
CA GLU A 21 -8.73 -5.80 -6.18
C GLU A 21 -9.20 -4.98 -4.96
N THR A 22 -9.29 -3.66 -5.10
CA THR A 22 -9.76 -2.79 -4.00
C THR A 22 -11.26 -2.94 -3.78
N SER A 23 -12.03 -3.14 -4.85
CA SER A 23 -13.47 -3.41 -4.78
C SER A 23 -13.74 -4.73 -4.09
N GLU A 24 -12.94 -5.76 -4.36
CA GLU A 24 -12.98 -7.04 -3.65
C GLU A 24 -12.68 -6.84 -2.16
N LEU A 25 -11.63 -6.08 -1.81
CA LEU A 25 -11.32 -5.75 -0.40
C LEU A 25 -12.47 -5.04 0.32
N LEU A 26 -13.26 -4.23 -0.39
CA LEU A 26 -14.43 -3.54 0.17
C LEU A 26 -15.64 -4.47 0.36
N LEU A 27 -15.68 -5.61 -0.33
CA LEU A 27 -16.67 -6.67 -0.11
C LEU A 27 -16.29 -7.58 1.06
N LEU A 28 -15.00 -7.67 1.39
CA LEU A 28 -14.51 -8.47 2.50
C LEU A 28 -14.95 -7.93 3.86
N SER A 29 -14.97 -8.84 4.84
CA SER A 29 -15.20 -8.48 6.24
C SER A 29 -13.94 -7.88 6.87
N ARG A 30 -14.11 -7.09 7.93
CA ARG A 30 -12.99 -6.49 8.68
C ARG A 30 -11.84 -7.46 9.02
N PRO A 31 -12.07 -8.66 9.59
CA PRO A 31 -10.97 -9.57 9.92
C PRO A 31 -10.20 -10.06 8.68
N GLU A 32 -10.89 -10.21 7.54
CA GLU A 32 -10.27 -10.62 6.28
C GLU A 32 -9.36 -9.50 5.74
N VAL A 33 -9.85 -8.26 5.73
CA VAL A 33 -9.06 -7.09 5.34
C VAL A 33 -7.83 -6.92 6.26
N VAL A 34 -7.97 -7.15 7.56
CA VAL A 34 -6.84 -7.15 8.51
C VAL A 34 -5.80 -8.23 8.18
N LYS A 35 -6.23 -9.43 7.77
CA LYS A 35 -5.29 -10.49 7.33
C LYS A 35 -4.50 -10.04 6.11
N VAL A 36 -5.16 -9.42 5.12
CA VAL A 36 -4.49 -8.89 3.92
C VAL A 36 -3.50 -7.79 4.30
N ALA A 37 -3.90 -6.85 5.16
CA ALA A 37 -3.01 -5.79 5.63
C ALA A 37 -1.76 -6.32 6.35
N LYS A 38 -1.91 -7.36 7.17
CA LYS A 38 -0.76 -8.04 7.79
C LYS A 38 0.16 -8.70 6.76
N LYS A 39 -0.40 -9.38 5.74
CA LYS A 39 0.41 -9.96 4.64
C LYS A 39 1.23 -8.89 3.92
N GLU A 40 0.65 -7.72 3.71
CA GLU A 40 1.34 -6.58 3.10
C GLU A 40 2.23 -5.79 4.05
N LYS A 41 2.40 -6.24 5.30
CA LYS A 41 3.21 -5.58 6.34
C LYS A 41 2.74 -4.16 6.65
N ILE A 42 1.44 -3.90 6.54
CA ILE A 42 0.81 -2.64 6.92
C ILE A 42 0.37 -2.75 8.37
N LYS A 43 0.80 -1.78 9.19
CA LYS A 43 0.36 -1.70 10.59
C LYS A 43 -1.09 -1.24 10.61
N VAL A 44 -1.95 -2.08 11.16
CA VAL A 44 -3.37 -1.77 11.32
C VAL A 44 -3.66 -1.46 12.78
N ASP A 45 -4.32 -0.33 13.02
CA ASP A 45 -4.81 0.01 14.34
C ASP A 45 -6.02 -0.86 14.72
N ALA A 46 -6.09 -1.32 15.96
CA ALA A 46 -7.17 -2.16 16.45
C ALA A 46 -8.51 -1.41 16.56
N SER A 47 -8.51 -0.07 16.63
CA SER A 47 -9.70 0.77 16.59
C SER A 47 -10.07 1.20 15.16
N ALA A 48 -9.24 0.92 14.16
CA ALA A 48 -9.53 1.31 12.78
C ALA A 48 -10.77 0.59 12.22
N SER A 49 -11.59 1.37 11.51
CA SER A 49 -12.72 0.86 10.75
C SER A 49 -12.23 -0.01 9.59
N ARG A 50 -13.09 -0.87 9.04
CA ARG A 50 -12.73 -1.68 7.86
C ARG A 50 -12.26 -0.79 6.71
N ASP A 51 -12.99 0.29 6.44
CA ASP A 51 -12.75 1.16 5.30
C ASP A 51 -11.44 1.95 5.46
N ASP A 52 -11.08 2.37 6.69
CA ASP A 52 -9.76 2.96 6.98
C ASP A 52 -8.62 1.98 6.71
N ILE A 53 -8.81 0.71 7.03
CA ILE A 53 -7.80 -0.32 6.76
C ILE A 53 -7.62 -0.51 5.26
N VAL A 54 -8.71 -0.51 4.49
CA VAL A 54 -8.66 -0.55 3.01
C VAL A 54 -7.95 0.70 2.47
N ARG A 55 -8.25 1.90 2.99
CA ARG A 55 -7.53 3.13 2.60
C ARG A 55 -6.03 3.03 2.85
N GLN A 56 -5.62 2.48 3.99
CA GLN A 56 -4.20 2.29 4.32
C GLN A 56 -3.53 1.27 3.40
N LEU A 57 -4.22 0.19 3.04
CA LEU A 57 -3.77 -0.79 2.05
C LEU A 57 -3.51 -0.14 0.70
N VAL A 58 -4.51 0.57 0.17
CA VAL A 58 -4.44 1.27 -1.11
C VAL A 58 -3.33 2.32 -1.09
N ALA A 59 -3.26 3.16 -0.07
CA ALA A 59 -2.22 4.17 0.08
C ALA A 59 -0.82 3.54 0.18
N GLY A 60 -0.67 2.41 0.87
CA GLY A 60 0.59 1.67 0.96
C GLY A 60 1.04 1.10 -0.39
N ARG A 61 0.10 0.57 -1.18
CA ARG A 61 0.35 0.08 -2.55
C ARG A 61 0.73 1.22 -3.49
N ILE A 62 -0.03 2.32 -3.49
CA ILE A 62 0.31 3.54 -4.26
C ILE A 62 1.71 4.02 -3.89
N LYS A 63 2.02 4.12 -2.59
CA LYS A 63 3.36 4.52 -2.14
C LYS A 63 4.44 3.56 -2.61
N ARG A 64 4.19 2.26 -2.81
CA ARG A 64 5.20 1.33 -3.35
C ARG A 64 5.39 1.47 -4.85
N GLU A 65 4.29 1.58 -5.59
CA GLU A 65 4.34 1.69 -7.06
C GLU A 65 4.98 3.02 -7.48
N PHE A 66 4.64 4.11 -6.78
CA PHE A 66 5.15 5.44 -7.06
C PHE A 66 6.37 5.83 -6.22
N ALA A 67 6.77 5.03 -5.22
CA ALA A 67 8.11 5.16 -4.66
C ALA A 67 9.08 4.72 -5.74
N ALA A 68 9.67 5.72 -6.42
CA ALA A 68 10.78 5.53 -7.33
C ALA A 68 11.77 4.50 -6.73
N PRO A 69 12.30 3.57 -7.54
CA PRO A 69 13.27 2.60 -7.06
C PRO A 69 14.36 3.39 -6.34
N LYS A 70 14.49 3.16 -5.02
CA LYS A 70 15.48 3.85 -4.20
C LYS A 70 16.80 3.85 -4.97
N PRO A 71 17.47 4.99 -5.20
CA PRO A 71 18.77 4.98 -5.81
C PRO A 71 19.62 4.01 -5.00
N LYS A 72 20.17 2.99 -5.68
CA LYS A 72 21.12 2.05 -5.08
C LYS A 72 22.07 2.88 -4.21
N PRO A 73 22.34 2.50 -2.95
CA PRO A 73 23.33 3.21 -2.17
C PRO A 73 24.59 3.24 -3.04
N LYS A 74 25.02 4.45 -3.46
CA LYS A 74 26.30 4.62 -4.15
C LYS A 74 27.30 3.91 -3.25
N ALA A 75 27.83 2.80 -3.74
CA ALA A 75 28.83 2.03 -3.04
C ALA A 75 29.84 3.04 -2.51
N LYS A 76 30.03 3.07 -1.19
CA LYS A 76 31.15 3.83 -0.63
C LYS A 76 32.37 3.43 -1.46
N PRO A 77 33.12 4.38 -2.07
CA PRO A 77 34.32 4.00 -2.79
C PRO A 77 35.16 3.20 -1.80
N LYS A 78 35.50 1.96 -2.17
CA LYS A 78 36.56 1.21 -1.50
C LYS A 78 37.74 2.16 -1.48
N LYS A 79 38.03 2.76 -0.32
CA LYS A 79 39.30 3.42 -0.07
C LYS A 79 40.33 2.30 -0.05
N GLY A 80 40.76 1.88 -1.24
CA GLY A 80 42.09 1.34 -1.41
C GLY A 80 43.04 2.49 -1.08
N LYS A 81 43.48 2.54 0.17
CA LYS A 81 44.67 3.31 0.52
C LYS A 81 45.82 2.33 0.41
N LYS A 82 46.61 2.50 -0.66
CA LYS A 82 47.96 1.94 -0.78
C LYS A 82 48.75 2.30 0.47
N SER A 83 49.31 1.30 1.15
CA SER A 83 50.52 1.34 1.97
C SER A 83 50.96 -0.11 2.14
#